data_AF-W4JV46-F1
#
_entry.id   AF-W4JV46-F1
#
_cell.length_a   1.000
_cell.length_b   1.000
_cell.length_c   1.000
_cell.angle_alpha   90.00
_cell.angle_beta   90.00
_cell.angle_gamma   90.00
#
_symmetry.space_group_name_H-M   'P 1'
#
loop_
_entity.id
_entity.type
_entity.pdbx_description
1 polymer ?
#
loop_
_entity_poly.entity_id
_entity_poly.type
_entity_poly.pdbx_seq_one_letter_code
_entity_poly.pdbx_strand_id
1 'polypeptide(L)'
;MASLSSASMGPTASQVSGNPPPILEIFNFLSSSSFILWGIAASTFSGLYTATSYLFTPLTLLLPVVIYIVSPITLFLQLVLDGLIIVPFNLSVYILQAIYPLYVFVGVACVSGAVIGFGARHVVSVVGHGLLGRKTVKDAPASREPDDSRAPVPRSSRKGKKKVSLQ
;
A
#
# COMPACT_ATOMS: atom_id res chain seq x y z
N MET A 1 -94.71 8.29 55.18
CA MET A 1 -94.37 9.10 54.00
C MET A 1 -92.84 9.12 53.95
N ALA A 2 -92.25 8.25 53.13
CA ALA A 2 -91.70 8.59 51.81
C ALA A 2 -90.59 9.67 51.96
N SER A 3 -89.34 9.50 51.53
CA SER A 3 -88.89 8.85 50.29
C SER A 3 -87.35 8.92 50.18
N LEU A 4 -86.79 7.84 49.62
CA LEU A 4 -85.69 7.78 48.63
C LEU A 4 -84.23 8.04 49.09
N SER A 5 -83.58 6.93 49.46
CA SER A 5 -82.13 6.72 49.31
C SER A 5 -81.76 6.62 47.82
N SER A 6 -80.90 7.52 47.34
CA SER A 6 -80.27 7.44 46.02
C SER A 6 -78.87 6.85 46.14
N ALA A 7 -78.77 5.53 45.92
CA ALA A 7 -77.50 4.82 45.79
C ALA A 7 -76.96 4.99 44.35
N SER A 8 -75.86 5.73 44.18
CA SER A 8 -75.13 5.80 42.91
C SER A 8 -74.18 4.60 42.80
N MET A 9 -74.60 3.57 42.07
CA MET A 9 -73.73 2.50 41.60
C MET A 9 -72.79 3.08 40.53
N GLY A 10 -71.54 3.32 40.92
CA GLY A 10 -70.43 3.56 39.98
C GLY A 10 -69.97 2.25 39.35
N PRO A 11 -69.51 2.26 38.09
CA PRO A 11 -69.23 1.05 37.34
C PRO A 11 -68.02 0.32 37.92
N THR A 12 -68.21 -0.97 38.21
CA THR A 12 -67.17 -1.93 38.50
C THR A 12 -66.26 -2.04 37.28
N ALA A 13 -65.15 -1.31 37.27
CA ALA A 13 -64.10 -1.48 36.28
C ALA A 13 -63.54 -2.90 36.43
N SER A 14 -63.82 -3.75 35.45
CA SER A 14 -63.24 -5.07 35.32
C SER A 14 -61.72 -4.93 35.26
N GLN A 15 -61.03 -5.29 36.35
CA GLN A 15 -59.60 -5.55 36.32
C GLN A 15 -59.39 -6.79 35.46
N VAL A 16 -59.21 -6.57 34.16
CA VAL A 16 -58.58 -7.53 33.28
C VAL A 16 -57.20 -7.77 33.86
N SER A 17 -57.00 -8.97 34.39
CA SER A 17 -55.69 -9.51 34.76
C SER A 17 -54.85 -9.57 33.48
N GLY A 18 -54.23 -8.44 33.16
CA GLY A 18 -53.32 -8.26 32.05
C GLY A 18 -52.05 -9.00 32.42
N ASN A 19 -52.03 -10.31 32.12
CA ASN A 19 -50.81 -11.10 32.15
C ASN A 19 -49.82 -10.38 31.21
N PRO A 20 -48.77 -9.71 31.73
CA PRO A 20 -47.83 -9.00 30.88
C PRO A 20 -47.21 -10.01 29.91
N PRO A 21 -46.98 -9.64 28.64
CA PRO A 21 -46.49 -10.57 27.64
C PRO A 21 -45.18 -11.22 28.14
N PRO A 22 -45.06 -12.56 28.11
CA PRO A 22 -43.93 -13.31 28.70
C PRO A 22 -42.56 -12.95 28.10
N ILE A 23 -42.55 -12.19 27.00
CA ILE A 23 -41.35 -11.63 26.37
C ILE A 23 -40.68 -10.54 27.22
N LEU A 24 -41.43 -9.81 28.06
CA LEU A 24 -40.86 -8.77 28.93
C LEU A 24 -40.06 -9.34 30.10
N GLU A 25 -40.40 -10.54 30.59
CA GLU A 25 -39.63 -11.20 31.66
C GLU A 25 -38.25 -11.64 31.18
N ILE A 26 -38.14 -12.16 29.95
CA ILE A 26 -36.87 -12.60 29.36
C ILE A 26 -35.94 -11.40 29.17
N PHE A 27 -36.49 -10.26 28.76
CA PHE A 27 -35.72 -9.01 28.57
C PHE A 27 -35.22 -8.44 29.89
N ASN A 28 -36.03 -8.51 30.95
CA ASN A 28 -35.64 -8.07 32.29
C ASN A 28 -34.57 -9.02 32.90
N PHE A 29 -34.69 -10.33 32.66
CA PHE A 29 -33.67 -11.30 33.08
C PHE A 29 -32.33 -11.09 32.37
N LEU A 30 -32.34 -10.81 31.06
CA LEU A 30 -31.13 -10.48 30.29
C LEU A 30 -30.49 -9.16 30.75
N SER A 31 -31.31 -8.15 31.02
CA SER A 31 -30.89 -6.85 31.56
C SER A 31 -30.22 -7.02 32.92
N SER A 32 -30.87 -7.69 33.88
CA SER A 32 -30.31 -7.89 35.22
C SER A 32 -29.02 -8.73 35.21
N SER A 33 -28.95 -9.76 34.36
CA SER A 33 -27.72 -10.57 34.25
C SER A 33 -26.58 -9.80 33.57
N SER A 34 -26.87 -8.92 32.61
CA SER A 34 -25.90 -8.01 32.01
C SER A 34 -25.31 -7.02 33.02
N PHE A 35 -26.12 -6.40 33.88
CA PHE A 35 -25.63 -5.46 34.89
C PHE A 35 -24.77 -6.14 35.96
N ILE A 36 -25.12 -7.37 36.35
CA ILE A 36 -24.33 -8.14 37.31
C ILE A 36 -22.99 -8.56 36.69
N LEU A 37 -22.98 -9.04 35.45
CA LEU A 37 -21.76 -9.37 34.73
C LEU A 37 -20.87 -8.15 34.51
N TRP A 38 -21.45 -6.99 34.18
CA TRP A 38 -20.72 -5.72 34.04
C TRP A 38 -20.12 -5.26 35.38
N GLY A 39 -20.86 -5.37 36.48
CA GLY A 39 -20.37 -5.02 37.82
C GLY A 39 -19.22 -5.92 38.29
N ILE A 40 -19.30 -7.23 38.01
CA ILE A 40 -18.23 -8.18 38.31
C ILE A 40 -17.02 -7.93 37.41
N ALA A 41 -17.22 -7.66 36.11
CA ALA A 41 -16.15 -7.31 35.19
C ALA A 41 -15.46 -6.00 35.60
N ALA A 42 -16.21 -4.97 35.96
CA ALA A 42 -15.66 -3.67 36.36
C ALA A 42 -14.85 -3.75 37.66
N SER A 43 -15.34 -4.50 38.65
CA SER A 43 -14.66 -4.68 39.94
C SER A 43 -13.39 -5.54 39.83
N THR A 44 -13.41 -6.58 39.00
CA THR A 44 -12.21 -7.37 38.71
C THR A 44 -11.18 -6.55 37.93
N PHE A 45 -11.61 -5.72 36.97
CA PHE A 45 -10.72 -4.83 36.23
C PHE A 45 -10.08 -3.76 37.14
N SER A 46 -10.85 -3.15 38.05
CA SER A 46 -10.31 -2.18 38.99
C SER A 46 -9.34 -2.83 39.99
N GLY A 47 -9.66 -4.04 40.46
CA GLY A 47 -8.78 -4.79 41.36
C GLY A 47 -7.46 -5.16 40.68
N LEU A 48 -7.53 -5.63 39.43
CA LEU A 48 -6.36 -5.98 38.64
C LEU A 48 -5.50 -4.76 38.34
N TYR A 49 -6.12 -3.65 37.92
CA TYR A 49 -5.43 -2.39 37.64
C TYR A 49 -4.69 -1.85 38.87
N THR A 50 -5.33 -1.91 40.04
CA THR A 50 -4.74 -1.46 41.30
C THR A 50 -3.59 -2.37 41.72
N ALA A 51 -3.75 -3.69 41.60
CA ALA A 51 -2.69 -4.66 41.89
C ALA A 51 -1.48 -4.50 40.95
N THR A 52 -1.70 -4.32 39.65
CA THR A 52 -0.62 -3.99 38.71
C THR A 52 0.00 -2.64 39.01
N SER A 53 -0.78 -1.62 39.36
CA SER A 53 -0.25 -0.31 39.70
C SER A 53 0.69 -0.37 40.90
N TYR A 54 0.34 -1.10 41.96
CA TYR A 54 1.22 -1.29 43.12
C TYR A 54 2.52 -2.04 42.78
N LEU A 55 2.45 -3.05 41.90
CA LEU A 55 3.64 -3.78 41.43
C LEU A 55 4.55 -2.91 40.54
N PHE A 56 3.96 -2.04 39.72
CA PHE A 56 4.69 -1.16 38.81
C PHE A 56 5.12 0.17 39.44
N THR A 57 4.57 0.57 40.59
CA THR A 57 4.94 1.82 41.30
C THR A 57 6.45 1.94 41.56
N PRO A 58 7.15 0.94 42.14
CA PRO A 58 8.59 1.05 42.35
C PRO A 58 9.37 1.05 41.03
N LEU A 59 8.84 0.37 40.00
CA LEU A 59 9.46 0.33 38.68
C LEU A 59 9.34 1.69 37.97
N THR A 60 8.21 2.40 38.12
CA THR A 60 7.99 3.74 37.56
C THR A 60 8.91 4.81 38.17
N LEU A 61 9.41 4.60 39.39
CA LEU A 61 10.40 5.48 40.02
C LEU A 61 11.83 5.22 39.50
N LEU A 62 12.15 3.95 39.19
CA LEU A 62 13.47 3.57 38.69
C LEU A 62 13.63 3.82 37.18
N LEU A 63 12.53 3.67 36.43
CA LEU A 63 12.49 3.83 34.97
C LEU A 63 13.03 5.17 34.46
N PRO A 64 12.66 6.36 35.01
CA PRO A 64 13.18 7.62 34.53
C PRO A 64 14.68 7.76 34.77
N VAL A 65 15.24 7.16 35.83
CA VAL A 65 16.68 7.16 36.11
C VAL A 65 17.43 6.34 35.08
N VAL A 66 16.92 5.15 34.75
CA VAL A 66 17.50 4.27 33.72
C VAL A 66 17.39 4.95 32.34
N ILE A 67 16.24 5.54 32.01
CA ILE A 67 16.04 6.28 30.77
C ILE A 67 16.99 7.48 30.70
N TYR A 68 17.23 8.20 31.80
CA TYR A 68 18.14 9.33 31.83
C TYR A 68 19.59 8.93 31.52
N ILE A 69 20.04 7.78 32.06
CA ILE A 69 21.38 7.23 31.78
C ILE A 69 21.50 6.73 30.33
N VAL A 70 20.44 6.13 29.78
CA VAL A 70 20.42 5.58 28.42
C VAL A 70 20.15 6.66 27.36
N SER A 71 19.50 7.77 27.73
CA SER A 71 19.14 8.89 26.86
C SER A 71 20.29 9.42 26.00
N PRO A 72 21.50 9.72 26.52
CA PRO A 72 22.60 10.18 25.68
C PRO A 72 23.02 9.16 24.62
N ILE A 73 22.95 7.86 24.95
CA ILE A 73 23.26 6.78 24.00
C ILE A 73 22.18 6.70 22.92
N THR A 74 20.91 6.76 23.31
CA THR A 74 19.78 6.74 22.37
C THR A 74 19.83 7.94 21.43
N LEU A 75 20.10 9.14 21.95
CA LEU A 75 20.25 10.35 21.13
C LEU A 75 21.44 10.26 20.20
N PHE A 76 22.59 9.78 20.69
CA PHE A 76 23.76 9.58 19.85
C PHE A 76 23.48 8.59 18.73
N LEU A 77 22.83 7.46 19.03
CA LEU A 77 22.48 6.47 18.03
C LEU A 77 21.49 7.04 17.01
N GLN A 78 20.49 7.80 17.46
CA GLN A 78 19.55 8.48 16.57
C GLN A 78 20.26 9.48 15.65
N LEU A 79 21.16 10.31 16.18
CA LEU A 79 21.97 11.26 15.41
C LEU A 79 22.88 10.56 14.40
N VAL A 80 23.50 9.44 14.79
CA VAL A 80 24.34 8.65 13.89
C VAL A 80 23.49 8.00 12.80
N LEU A 81 22.36 7.38 13.14
CA LEU A 81 21.49 6.77 12.13
C LEU A 81 20.90 7.83 11.18
N ASP A 82 20.49 8.98 11.70
CA ASP A 82 19.96 10.08 10.89
C ASP A 82 21.05 10.64 9.96
N GLY A 83 22.22 10.96 10.51
CA GLY A 83 23.35 11.45 9.72
C GLY A 83 23.87 10.44 8.70
N LEU A 84 23.90 9.15 9.04
CA LEU A 84 24.55 8.12 8.22
C LEU A 84 23.60 7.41 7.25
N ILE A 85 22.29 7.44 7.49
CA ILE A 85 21.30 6.77 6.64
C ILE A 85 20.44 7.80 5.91
N ILE A 86 19.86 8.76 6.62
CA ILE A 86 18.88 9.69 6.05
C ILE A 86 19.56 10.70 5.13
N VAL A 87 20.71 11.25 5.52
CA VAL A 87 21.44 12.23 4.71
C VAL A 87 21.92 11.65 3.37
N PRO A 88 22.65 10.51 3.30
CA PRO A 88 23.09 9.98 2.00
C PRO A 88 21.94 9.46 1.14
N PHE A 89 20.85 8.97 1.76
CA PHE A 89 19.65 8.60 1.03
C PHE A 89 19.01 9.80 0.34
N ASN A 90 18.80 10.89 1.07
CA ASN A 90 18.26 12.13 0.50
C ASN A 90 19.18 12.70 -0.58
N LEU A 91 20.51 12.68 -0.36
CA LEU A 91 21.48 13.11 -1.36
C LEU A 91 21.36 12.30 -2.66
N SER A 92 21.18 10.99 -2.55
CA SER A 92 20.99 10.10 -3.69
C SER A 92 19.70 10.44 -4.45
N VAL A 93 18.61 10.72 -3.74
CA VAL A 93 17.33 11.15 -4.35
C VAL A 93 17.50 12.46 -5.10
N TYR A 94 18.20 13.45 -4.53
CA TYR A 94 18.48 14.72 -5.21
C TYR A 94 19.32 14.53 -6.47
N ILE A 95 20.33 13.66 -6.41
CA ILE A 95 21.14 13.33 -7.58
C ILE A 95 20.27 12.68 -8.67
N LEU A 96 19.41 11.72 -8.30
CA LEU A 96 18.47 11.10 -9.25
C LEU A 96 17.53 12.14 -9.87
N GLN A 97 17.04 13.09 -9.08
CA GLN A 97 16.18 14.17 -9.56
C GLN A 97 16.92 15.11 -10.53
N ALA A 98 18.21 15.37 -10.30
CA ALA A 98 19.05 16.12 -11.22
C ALA A 98 19.38 15.36 -12.52
N ILE A 99 19.51 14.03 -12.45
CA ILE A 99 19.75 13.17 -13.63
C ILE A 99 18.48 12.97 -14.46
N TYR A 100 17.30 13.05 -13.84
CA TYR A 100 16.01 12.88 -14.52
C TYR A 100 15.85 13.68 -15.83
N PRO A 101 16.08 15.01 -15.87
CA PRO A 101 15.97 15.77 -17.13
C PRO A 101 16.96 15.31 -18.20
N LEU A 102 18.15 14.85 -17.82
CA LEU A 102 19.14 14.30 -18.76
C LEU A 102 18.64 12.99 -19.37
N TYR A 103 18.10 12.09 -18.55
CA TYR A 103 17.50 10.85 -19.02
C TYR A 103 16.33 11.10 -19.99
N VAL A 104 15.45 12.05 -19.65
CA VAL A 104 14.34 12.46 -20.53
C VAL A 104 14.86 13.03 -21.85
N PHE A 105 15.88 13.90 -21.81
CA PHE A 105 16.47 14.48 -23.01
C PHE A 105 17.06 13.40 -23.95
N VAL A 106 17.83 12.46 -23.39
CA VAL A 106 18.40 11.34 -24.16
C VAL A 106 17.30 10.43 -24.71
N GLY A 107 16.26 10.15 -23.91
CA GLY A 107 15.11 9.37 -24.36
C GLY A 107 14.41 10.03 -25.55
N VAL A 108 14.10 11.31 -25.46
CA VAL A 108 13.44 12.07 -26.54
C VAL A 108 14.34 12.14 -27.78
N ALA A 109 15.65 12.36 -27.63
CA ALA A 109 16.59 12.36 -28.74
C ALA A 109 16.66 10.99 -29.46
N CYS A 110 16.69 9.89 -28.69
CA CYS A 110 16.68 8.53 -29.25
C CYS A 110 15.37 8.21 -29.97
N VAL A 111 14.23 8.54 -29.36
CA VAL A 111 12.91 8.29 -29.96
C VAL A 111 12.72 9.13 -31.23
N SER A 112 13.03 10.42 -31.18
CA SER A 112 12.94 11.30 -32.36
C SER A 112 13.90 10.86 -33.46
N GLY A 113 15.14 10.51 -33.13
CA GLY A 113 16.10 9.94 -34.08
C GLY A 113 15.63 8.64 -34.71
N ALA A 114 15.01 7.75 -33.93
CA ALA A 114 14.42 6.52 -34.45
C ALA A 114 13.26 6.80 -35.40
N VAL A 115 12.33 7.69 -35.03
CA VAL A 115 11.19 8.07 -35.87
C VAL A 115 11.66 8.70 -37.18
N ILE A 116 12.60 9.63 -37.13
CA ILE A 116 13.17 10.29 -38.31
C ILE A 116 13.92 9.26 -39.17
N GLY A 117 14.73 8.39 -38.56
CA GLY A 117 15.50 7.37 -39.26
C GLY A 117 14.63 6.34 -39.97
N PHE A 118 13.59 5.84 -39.30
CA PHE A 118 12.61 4.95 -39.90
C PHE A 118 11.77 5.65 -40.98
N GLY A 119 11.34 6.88 -40.73
CA GLY A 119 10.60 7.69 -41.70
C GLY A 119 11.40 7.92 -42.98
N ALA A 120 12.67 8.31 -42.89
CA ALA A 120 13.54 8.49 -44.04
C ALA A 120 13.69 7.21 -44.87
N ARG A 121 13.90 6.06 -44.21
CA ARG A 121 13.95 4.75 -44.90
C ARG A 121 12.64 4.42 -45.60
N HIS A 122 11.51 4.72 -44.97
CA HIS A 122 10.19 4.47 -45.56
C HIS A 122 9.94 5.36 -46.78
N VAL A 123 10.31 6.65 -46.70
CA VAL A 123 10.20 7.57 -47.83
C VAL A 123 11.07 7.12 -48.99
N VAL A 124 12.33 6.73 -48.74
CA VAL A 124 13.23 6.22 -49.80
C VAL A 124 12.67 4.94 -50.43
N SER A 125 12.09 4.03 -49.64
CA SER A 125 11.46 2.81 -50.15
C SER A 125 10.25 3.11 -51.02
N VAL A 126 9.36 4.01 -50.58
CA VAL A 126 8.16 4.42 -51.33
C VAL A 126 8.53 5.18 -52.61
N VAL A 127 9.49 6.09 -52.53
CA VAL A 127 9.98 6.85 -53.68
C VAL A 127 10.70 5.92 -54.66
N GLY A 128 11.48 4.96 -54.16
CA GLY A 128 12.09 3.90 -54.98
C GLY A 128 11.04 3.03 -55.68
N HIS A 129 10.01 2.57 -54.97
CA HIS A 129 8.88 1.85 -55.57
C HIS A 129 8.05 2.73 -56.51
N GLY A 130 7.89 4.02 -56.25
CA GLY A 130 7.15 4.93 -57.13
C GLY A 130 7.90 5.26 -58.42
N LEU A 131 9.21 5.47 -58.32
CA LEU A 131 10.07 5.82 -59.46
C LEU A 131 10.53 4.59 -60.26
N LEU A 132 10.83 3.46 -59.60
CA LEU A 132 11.30 2.24 -60.25
C LEU A 132 10.19 1.19 -60.44
N GLY A 133 9.05 1.29 -59.75
CA GLY A 133 7.99 0.26 -59.69
C GLY A 133 6.91 0.37 -60.74
N ARG A 134 7.30 0.66 -61.99
CA ARG A 134 6.52 0.25 -63.18
C ARG A 134 7.21 -0.84 -63.98
N LYS A 135 8.02 -1.69 -63.33
CA LYS A 135 8.32 -3.04 -63.83
C LYS A 135 7.53 -4.05 -63.01
N THR A 136 6.42 -4.46 -63.59
CA THR A 136 5.57 -5.59 -63.22
C THR A 136 6.44 -6.80 -62.94
N VAL A 137 6.64 -7.14 -61.66
CA VAL A 137 7.06 -8.50 -61.25
C VAL A 137 5.81 -9.36 -61.33
N LYS A 138 5.39 -9.64 -62.56
CA LYS A 138 4.53 -10.77 -62.88
C LYS A 138 5.49 -11.78 -63.49
N ASP A 139 6.01 -12.65 -62.61
CA ASP A 139 6.77 -13.90 -62.82
C ASP A 139 7.68 -14.03 -61.59
N ALA A 140 7.64 -15.02 -60.71
CA ALA A 140 6.88 -16.24 -60.61
C ALA A 140 6.96 -16.73 -59.14
N PRO A 141 5.96 -17.48 -58.63
CA PRO A 141 6.05 -18.14 -57.34
C PRO A 141 6.85 -19.44 -57.50
N ALA A 142 8.13 -19.42 -57.13
CA ALA A 142 8.92 -20.65 -56.96
C ALA A 142 9.28 -20.79 -55.48
N SER A 143 8.45 -21.57 -54.82
CA SER A 143 8.74 -22.44 -53.68
C SER A 143 9.81 -21.99 -52.68
N ARG A 144 9.32 -21.62 -51.50
CA ARG A 144 10.04 -21.77 -50.24
C ARG A 144 10.53 -23.21 -50.11
N GLU A 145 11.83 -23.41 -50.01
CA GLU A 145 12.41 -24.56 -49.32
C GLU A 145 13.06 -24.03 -48.03
N PRO A 146 12.61 -24.48 -46.84
CA PRO A 146 13.25 -24.13 -45.58
C PRO A 146 14.47 -25.02 -45.39
N ASP A 147 15.66 -24.54 -45.77
CA ASP A 147 16.93 -25.19 -45.45
C ASP A 147 17.33 -24.86 -44.01
N ASP A 148 16.92 -25.75 -43.12
CA ASP A 148 17.17 -25.78 -41.69
C ASP A 148 18.57 -26.36 -41.43
N SER A 149 19.65 -25.65 -41.79
CA SER A 149 21.03 -26.14 -41.57
C SER A 149 22.15 -25.10 -41.61
N ARG A 150 21.97 -23.92 -40.98
CA ARG A 150 23.14 -23.06 -40.65
C ARG A 150 23.10 -22.51 -39.23
N ALA A 151 23.85 -23.19 -38.37
CA ALA A 151 24.26 -22.70 -37.07
C ALA A 151 24.91 -21.30 -37.17
N PRO A 152 24.65 -20.38 -36.24
CA PRO A 152 25.31 -19.07 -36.23
C PRO A 152 26.80 -19.23 -35.90
N VAL A 153 27.64 -18.87 -36.88
CA VAL A 153 29.10 -18.76 -36.72
C VAL A 153 29.43 -17.59 -35.79
N PRO A 154 30.20 -17.78 -34.71
CA PRO A 154 30.62 -16.68 -33.84
C PRO A 154 31.64 -15.81 -34.57
N ARG A 155 31.25 -14.56 -34.88
CA ARG A 155 32.18 -13.52 -35.37
C ARG A 155 33.06 -13.04 -34.22
N SER A 156 34.23 -13.68 -34.06
CA SER A 156 35.32 -13.13 -33.23
C SER A 156 35.96 -11.94 -33.95
N SER A 157 35.56 -10.73 -33.55
CA SER A 157 36.17 -9.50 -34.04
C SER A 157 37.56 -9.33 -33.44
N ARG A 158 38.58 -9.76 -34.18
CA ARG A 158 39.97 -9.26 -34.05
C ARG A 158 39.95 -7.74 -34.16
N LYS A 159 40.25 -7.01 -33.08
CA LYS A 159 40.65 -5.61 -33.18
C LYS A 159 42.08 -5.46 -32.66
N GLY A 160 42.97 -5.22 -33.62
CA GLY A 160 44.41 -5.20 -33.46
C GLY A 160 44.91 -4.11 -32.52
N LYS A 161 45.88 -4.50 -31.71
CA LYS A 161 46.86 -3.61 -31.09
C LYS A 161 47.76 -3.06 -32.20
N LYS A 162 47.81 -1.73 -32.37
CA LYS A 162 48.95 -1.08 -33.04
C LYS A 162 49.61 -0.15 -32.03
N LYS A 163 50.72 -0.63 -31.45
CA LYS A 163 51.70 0.20 -30.75
C LYS A 163 52.46 0.99 -31.82
N VAL A 164 52.59 2.30 -31.62
CA VAL A 164 53.62 3.10 -32.29
C VAL A 164 54.36 3.85 -31.19
N SER A 165 55.61 3.45 -30.99
CA SER A 165 56.63 4.13 -30.23
C SER A 165 57.51 4.89 -31.22
N LEU A 166 57.67 6.21 -31.02
CA LEU A 166 58.76 7.04 -31.53
C LEU A 166 59.31 7.72 -30.28
N GLN A 167 60.45 7.27 -29.77
CA GLN A 167 61.83 7.68 -30.12
C GLN A 167 62.10 9.13 -29.75
#